data_AF-A0A5K0VWV0-F1
#
_entry.id   AF-A0A5K0VWV0-F1
#
_cell.length_a   1.000
_cell.length_b   1.000
_cell.length_c   1.000
_cell.angle_alpha   90.00
_cell.angle_beta   90.00
_cell.angle_gamma   90.00
#
_symmetry.space_group_name_H-M   'P 1'
#
loop_
_entity.id
_entity.type
_entity.pdbx_description
1 polymer ?
#
loop_
_entity_poly.entity_id
_entity_poly.type
_entity_poly.pdbx_seq_one_letter_code
_entity_poly.pdbx_strand_id
1 'polypeptide(L)' 'KRREEMERLEREKQAEIRSYKGLMVSEKMTSNKQIAAANKSLQELEEDFM' A
#
# COMPACT_ATOMS: atom_id res chain seq x y z
N LYS A 1 -16.19 -26.92 -18.34
CA LYS A 1 -14.89 -26.56 -18.94
C LYS A 1 -14.62 -25.05 -18.91
N ARG A 2 -15.23 -24.18 -19.74
CA ARG A 2 -14.91 -22.72 -19.76
C ARG A 2 -15.21 -21.95 -18.45
N ARG A 3 -16.28 -22.31 -17.73
CA ARG A 3 -16.65 -21.70 -16.45
C ARG A 3 -15.71 -22.07 -15.30
N GLU A 4 -15.30 -23.34 -15.24
CA GLU A 4 -14.37 -23.83 -14.21
C GLU A 4 -12.99 -23.19 -14.36
N GLU A 5 -12.57 -22.94 -15.60
CA GLU A 5 -11.30 -22.30 -15.91
C GLU A 5 -11.29 -20.82 -15.52
N MET A 6 -12.38 -20.09 -15.77
CA MET A 6 -12.59 -18.73 -15.27
C MET A 6 -12.58 -18.67 -13.74
N GLU A 7 -13.24 -19.61 -13.08
CA GLU A 7 -13.31 -19.64 -11.61
C GLU A 7 -11.97 -20.03 -10.96
N ARG A 8 -11.13 -20.79 -11.68
CA ARG A 8 -9.75 -21.07 -11.26
C ARG A 8 -8.87 -19.82 -11.40
N LEU A 9 -8.97 -19.12 -12.53
CA LEU A 9 -8.24 -17.87 -12.77
C LEU A 9 -8.60 -16.76 -11.76
N GLU A 10 -9.87 -16.64 -11.39
CA GLU A 10 -10.32 -15.67 -10.37
C GLU A 10 -9.70 -15.96 -9.00
N ARG A 11 -9.63 -17.25 -8.63
CA ARG A 11 -9.01 -17.70 -7.36
C ARG A 11 -7.51 -17.45 -7.34
N GLU A 12 -6.82 -17.73 -8.44
CA GLU A 12 -5.39 -17.46 -8.61
C GLU A 12 -5.09 -15.96 -8.50
N LYS A 13 -5.85 -15.11 -9.21
CA LYS A 13 -5.74 -13.64 -9.14
C LYS A 13 -5.97 -13.10 -7.72
N GLN A 14 -6.97 -13.61 -7.01
CA GLN A 14 -7.20 -13.20 -5.62
C GLN A 14 -6.08 -13.64 -4.68
N ALA A 15 -5.49 -14.82 -4.90
CA ALA A 15 -4.35 -15.29 -4.12
C ALA A 15 -3.11 -14.42 -4.36
N GLU A 16 -2.86 -14.02 -5.61
CA GLU A 16 -1.78 -13.11 -6.00
C GLU A 16 -1.94 -11.72 -5.36
N ILE A 17 -3.14 -11.14 -5.39
CA ILE A 17 -3.43 -9.84 -4.74
C ILE A 17 -3.21 -9.92 -3.21
N ARG A 18 -3.63 -11.00 -2.57
CA ARG A 18 -3.41 -11.22 -1.12
C ARG A 18 -1.92 -11.35 -0.81
N SER A 19 -1.17 -12.06 -1.66
CA SER A 19 0.29 -12.20 -1.54
C SER A 19 0.99 -10.84 -1.69
N TYR A 20 0.65 -10.07 -2.72
CA TYR A 20 1.20 -8.74 -2.96
C TYR A 20 0.93 -7.79 -1.78
N LYS A 21 -0.30 -7.79 -1.25
CA LYS A 21 -0.63 -7.00 -0.05
C LYS A 21 0.14 -7.46 1.18
N GLY A 22 0.35 -8.76 1.36
CA GLY A 22 1.15 -9.31 2.46
C GLY A 22 2.62 -8.87 2.39
N LEU A 23 3.21 -8.92 1.20
CA LEU A 23 4.58 -8.44 0.96
C LEU A 23 4.71 -6.93 1.21
N MET A 24 3.74 -6.15 0.72
CA MET A 24 3.66 -4.70 0.95
C MET A 24 3.47 -4.35 2.44
N VAL A 25 2.85 -5.21 3.25
CA VAL A 25 2.71 -4.96 4.70
C VAL A 25 3.94 -5.42 5.48
N SER A 26 4.64 -6.46 5.01
CA SER A 26 5.81 -7.04 5.68
C SER A 26 7.08 -6.19 5.53
N GLU A 27 7.23 -5.44 4.44
CA GLU A 27 8.41 -4.60 4.19
C GLU A 27 8.10 -3.12 4.40
N LYS A 28 7.89 -2.67 5.65
CA LYS A 28 7.91 -1.24 6.03
C LYS A 28 7.36 -0.26 4.96
N MET A 29 6.18 -0.53 4.40
CA MET A 29 5.52 0.41 3.50
C MET A 29 4.94 1.54 4.34
N THR A 30 5.82 2.41 4.79
CA THR A 30 5.49 3.63 5.51
C THR A 30 4.66 4.48 4.54
N SER A 31 3.39 4.73 4.86
CA SER A 31 2.53 5.53 3.99
C SER A 31 3.19 6.89 3.76
N ASN A 32 3.11 7.44 2.53
CA ASN A 32 3.54 8.83 2.29
C ASN A 32 2.87 9.80 3.28
N LYS A 33 1.66 9.49 3.76
CA LYS A 33 0.96 10.23 4.81
C LYS A 33 1.64 10.12 6.18
N GLN A 34 2.20 8.96 6.52
CA GLN A 34 2.96 8.75 7.75
C GLN A 34 4.36 9.39 7.67
N ILE A 35 5.00 9.36 6.50
CA ILE A 35 6.28 10.06 6.25
C ILE A 35 6.08 11.58 6.36
N ALA A 36 4.98 12.10 5.80
CA ALA A 36 4.62 13.51 5.89
C ALA A 36 4.17 13.94 7.29
N ALA A 37 3.65 13.03 8.12
CA ALA A 37 3.29 13.31 9.50
C ALA A 37 4.48 13.22 10.48
N ALA A 38 5.56 12.53 10.10
CA ALA A 38 6.75 12.35 10.94
C ALA A 38 7.78 13.47 10.77
N ASN A 39 7.78 14.17 9.64
CA ASN A 39 8.55 15.39 9.42
C ASN A 39 7.59 16.58 9.62
N LYS A 40 8.05 17.66 10.27
CA LYS A 40 7.30 18.92 10.33
C LYS A 40 6.74 19.24 8.95
N SER A 41 5.46 19.60 8.86
CA SER A 41 4.90 20.05 7.59
C SER A 41 5.70 21.27 7.10
N LEU A 42 5.81 21.48 5.78
CA LEU A 42 6.51 22.66 5.24
C LEU A 42 6.00 23.96 5.89
N GLN A 43 4.71 23.98 6.22
CA GLN A 43 4.02 25.07 6.91
C GLN A 43 4.51 25.27 8.36
N GLU A 44 4.77 24.19 9.10
CA GLU A 44 5.36 24.25 10.46
C GLU A 44 6.83 24.68 10.43
N LEU A 45 7.55 24.37 9.35
CA LEU A 45 8.91 24.87 9.12
C LEU A 45 8.90 26.38 8.82
N GLU A 46 7.92 26.87 8.05
CA GLU A 46 7.77 28.29 7.73
C GLU A 46 7.46 29.15 8.96
N GLU A 47 6.68 28.63 9.93
CA GLU A 47 6.39 29.32 11.19
C GLU A 47 7.62 29.47 12.09
N ASP A 48 8.60 28.57 12.04
CA ASP A 48 9.83 28.67 12.83
C ASP A 48 10.78 29.81 12.35
N PHE A 49 10.56 30.35 11.14
CA PHE A 49 11.38 31.43 10.55
C PHE A 49 10.72 32.82 10.56
N MET A 50 9.43 32.93 10.94
CA MET A 50 8.68 34.19 11.05
C MET A 50 8.59 34.67 12.50
#